data_AF-A0A8S4PWD3-F1
#
_entry.id   AF-A0A8S4PWD3-F1
#
_cell.length_a   1.000
_cell.length_b   1.000
_cell.length_c   1.000
_cell.angle_alpha   90.00
_cell.angle_beta   90.00
_cell.angle_gamma   90.00
#
_symmetry.space_group_name_H-M   'P 1'
#
loop_
_entity.id
_entity.type
_entity.pdbx_description
1 polymer ?
#
loop_
_entity_poly.entity_id
_entity_poly.type
_entity_poly.pdbx_seq_one_letter_code
_entity_poly.pdbx_strand_id
1 'polypeptide(L)'
;GYQDRTAFSKEMVQYAMWICECNGIQFQFSLNGGEVSCGPYHIDLVQLDQNGGLPKNAVEYAGCVLHGCPKCYADRDLDFHGFTMDDRHRDFLSKICFLREQGYK
;
A
#
# COMPACT_ATOMS: atom_id res chain seq x y z
N GLY A 1 18.00 11.78 16.00
CA GLY A 1 18.11 11.35 14.60
C GLY A 1 17.01 10.36 14.35
N TYR A 2 16.01 10.73 13.55
CA TYR A 2 14.90 9.85 13.22
C TYR A 2 15.37 8.88 12.14
N GLN A 3 15.33 7.58 12.40
CA GLN A 3 15.69 6.56 11.42
C GLN A 3 14.51 6.35 10.47
N ASP A 4 14.72 6.81 9.24
CA ASP A 4 13.82 6.82 8.10
C ASP A 4 13.68 5.41 7.47
N ARG A 5 13.19 4.43 8.26
CA ARG A 5 13.04 3.03 7.79
C ARG A 5 11.61 2.62 7.43
N THR A 6 10.64 3.50 7.63
CA THR A 6 9.25 3.30 7.19
C THR A 6 8.85 4.54 6.40
N ALA A 7 9.21 4.57 5.12
CA ALA A 7 8.80 5.63 4.21
C ALA A 7 7.33 5.46 3.83
N PHE A 8 6.41 5.72 4.76
CA PHE A 8 4.99 5.82 4.44
C PHE A 8 4.71 7.13 3.69
N SER A 9 3.93 7.05 2.60
CA SER A 9 3.49 8.24 1.88
C SER A 9 2.63 9.10 2.81
N LYS A 10 3.00 10.38 2.98
CA LYS A 10 2.18 11.35 3.74
C LYS A 10 0.81 11.51 3.11
N GLU A 11 0.73 11.42 1.79
CA GLU A 11 -0.48 11.50 0.99
C GLU A 11 -1.41 10.30 1.28
N MET A 12 -0.85 9.09 1.42
CA MET A 12 -1.60 7.89 1.82
C MET A 12 -2.21 8.06 3.22
N VAL A 13 -1.43 8.55 4.20
CA VAL A 13 -1.93 8.79 5.57
C VAL A 13 -3.04 9.83 5.56
N GLN A 14 -2.86 10.94 4.83
CA GLN A 14 -3.88 11.99 4.72
C GLN A 14 -5.16 11.48 4.06
N TYR A 15 -5.04 10.69 3.00
CA TYR A 15 -6.18 10.05 2.33
C TYR A 15 -6.92 9.10 3.29
N ALA A 16 -6.19 8.28 4.05
CA ALA A 16 -6.77 7.37 5.03
C ALA A 16 -7.55 8.14 6.11
N MET A 17 -6.96 9.19 6.68
CA MET A 17 -7.61 10.05 7.67
C MET A 17 -8.87 10.71 7.10
N TRP A 18 -8.81 11.22 5.88
CA TRP A 18 -9.96 11.84 5.23
C TRP A 18 -11.12 10.85 5.01
N ILE A 19 -10.83 9.61 4.58
CA ILE A 19 -11.88 8.57 4.47
C ILE A 19 -12.45 8.19 5.83
N CYS A 20 -11.61 8.10 6.87
CA CYS A 20 -12.09 7.85 8.23
C CYS A 20 -13.09 8.91 8.67
N GLU A 21 -12.79 10.19 8.44
CA GLU A 21 -13.63 11.32 8.81
C GLU A 21 -14.92 11.39 8.00
N CYS A 22 -14.85 11.20 6.67
CA CYS A 22 -16.02 11.37 5.80
C CYS A 22 -16.97 10.18 5.80
N ASN A 23 -16.47 8.95 5.93
CA ASN A 23 -17.26 7.73 5.70
C ASN A 23 -17.42 6.87 6.96
N GLY A 24 -16.81 7.25 8.09
CA GLY A 24 -16.82 6.47 9.32
C GLY A 24 -16.12 5.11 9.21
N ILE A 25 -15.28 4.92 8.18
CA ILE A 25 -14.52 3.69 7.94
C ILE A 25 -13.21 3.79 8.71
N GLN A 26 -12.95 2.88 9.64
CA GLN A 26 -11.67 2.86 10.33
C GLN A 26 -10.65 2.03 9.54
N PHE A 27 -9.40 2.49 9.50
CA PHE A 27 -8.28 1.76 8.90
C PHE A 27 -7.15 1.57 9.92
N GLN A 28 -6.51 0.40 9.87
CA GLN A 28 -5.20 0.17 10.46
C GLN A 28 -4.10 0.47 9.44
N PHE A 29 -3.08 1.22 9.86
CA PHE A 29 -1.93 1.65 9.06
C PHE A 29 -0.73 2.01 9.94
N SER A 30 0.43 2.36 9.35
CA SER A 30 1.70 2.55 10.06
C SER A 30 1.62 3.45 11.31
N LEU A 31 0.79 4.51 11.28
CA LEU A 31 0.61 5.44 12.41
C LEU A 31 -0.62 5.15 13.27
N ASN A 32 -1.45 4.17 12.91
CA ASN A 32 -2.68 3.80 13.61
C ASN A 32 -2.81 2.27 13.73
N GLY A 33 -2.26 1.71 14.80
CA GLY A 33 -2.23 0.25 15.02
C GLY A 33 -1.04 -0.48 14.39
N GLY A 34 -0.22 0.22 13.60
CA GLY A 34 1.00 -0.31 12.97
C GLY A 34 0.75 -0.92 11.59
N GLU A 35 1.84 -1.20 10.86
CA GLU A 35 1.78 -1.84 9.55
C GLU A 35 1.27 -3.28 9.66
N VAL A 36 0.32 -3.64 8.79
CA VAL A 36 -0.17 -5.01 8.71
C VAL A 36 0.71 -5.78 7.74
N SER A 37 1.31 -6.86 8.19
CA SER A 37 2.13 -7.74 7.36
C SER A 37 1.34 -8.99 6.97
N CYS A 38 1.47 -9.42 5.72
CA CYS A 38 0.95 -10.69 5.22
C CYS A 38 2.03 -11.39 4.41
N GLY A 39 2.59 -12.47 4.96
CA GLY A 39 3.74 -13.15 4.36
C GLY A 39 4.92 -12.18 4.20
N PRO A 40 5.51 -12.07 2.99
CA PRO A 40 6.65 -11.18 2.75
C PRO A 40 6.25 -9.72 2.48
N TYR A 41 4.95 -9.39 2.47
CA TYR A 41 4.47 -8.07 2.07
C TYR A 41 3.84 -7.30 3.24
N HIS A 42 4.01 -5.98 3.22
CA HIS A 42 3.32 -5.03 4.10
C HIS A 42 2.13 -4.43 3.36
N ILE A 43 0.99 -4.30 4.02
CA ILE A 43 -0.24 -3.71 3.49
C ILE A 43 -0.33 -2.27 3.95
N ASP A 44 -0.61 -1.35 3.02
CA ASP A 44 -0.65 0.09 3.33
C ASP A 44 -1.80 0.44 4.29
N LEU A 45 -3.02 0.03 3.95
CA LEU A 45 -4.22 0.24 4.76
C LEU A 45 -5.05 -1.05 4.82
N VAL A 46 -5.48 -1.44 6.03
CA VAL A 46 -6.47 -2.52 6.20
C VAL A 46 -7.70 -1.94 6.88
N GLN A 47 -8.87 -2.11 6.26
CA GLN A 47 -10.12 -1.68 6.87
C GLN A 47 -10.36 -2.46 8.16
N LEU A 48 -10.91 -1.80 9.18
CA LEU A 48 -11.39 -2.45 10.41
C LEU A 48 -12.90 -2.68 10.31
N ASP A 49 -13.37 -3.79 10.87
CA ASP A 49 -14.81 -4.01 11.05
C ASP A 49 -15.35 -3.21 12.25
N GLN A 50 -16.67 -3.23 12.44
CA GLN A 50 -17.35 -2.48 13.51
C GLN A 50 -16.95 -2.91 14.93
N ASN A 51 -16.28 -4.06 15.08
CA ASN A 51 -15.79 -4.59 16.35
C ASN A 51 -14.25 -4.52 16.46
N GLY A 52 -13.57 -3.85 15.52
CA GLY A 52 -12.11 -3.75 15.48
C GLY A 52 -11.39 -5.02 14.98
N GLY A 53 -12.12 -5.97 14.40
CA GLY A 53 -11.52 -7.08 13.66
C GLY A 53 -10.92 -6.58 12.34
N LEU A 54 -10.05 -7.39 11.73
CA LEU A 54 -9.43 -7.12 10.43
C LEU A 54 -10.22 -7.82 9.32
N PRO A 55 -11.27 -7.18 8.76
CA PRO A 55 -11.86 -7.65 7.53
C PRO A 55 -10.76 -7.65 6.46
N LYS A 56 -10.86 -8.63 5.57
CA LYS A 56 -9.92 -8.81 4.47
C LYS A 56 -10.18 -7.80 3.35
N ASN A 57 -10.36 -6.53 3.67
CA ASN A 57 -10.44 -5.43 2.71
C ASN A 57 -9.17 -4.58 2.89
N ALA A 58 -8.33 -4.55 1.85
CA ALA A 58 -7.08 -3.80 1.87
C ALA A 58 -7.12 -2.66 0.84
N VAL A 59 -6.41 -1.58 1.13
CA VAL A 59 -6.17 -0.51 0.16
C VAL A 59 -4.67 -0.33 0.03
N GLU A 60 -4.20 -0.36 -1.21
CA GLU A 60 -2.80 -0.25 -1.61
C GLU A 60 -2.60 1.07 -2.35
N TYR A 61 -1.65 1.88 -1.89
CA TYR A 61 -1.33 3.16 -2.50
C TYR A 61 -0.19 3.00 -3.52
N ALA A 62 -0.58 2.80 -4.78
CA ALA A 62 0.35 2.57 -5.89
C ALA A 62 0.98 3.88 -6.41
N GLY A 63 1.94 4.44 -5.66
CA GLY A 63 2.75 5.58 -6.14
C GLY A 63 3.42 5.29 -7.50
N CYS A 64 3.26 6.20 -8.46
CA CYS A 64 3.50 5.90 -9.89
C CYS A 64 4.93 5.43 -10.22
N VAL A 65 5.95 6.04 -9.61
CA VAL A 65 7.37 5.70 -9.83
C VAL A 65 7.74 4.38 -9.16
N LEU A 66 7.29 4.18 -7.92
CA LEU A 66 7.68 3.03 -7.10
C LEU A 66 6.92 1.74 -7.45
N HIS A 67 5.79 1.85 -8.14
CA HIS A 67 4.94 0.72 -8.53
C HIS A 67 4.78 0.57 -10.05
N GLY A 68 5.59 1.30 -10.84
CA GLY A 68 5.65 1.16 -12.29
C GLY A 68 4.31 1.46 -12.98
N CYS A 69 3.83 2.70 -12.90
CA CYS A 69 2.55 3.07 -13.52
C CYS A 69 2.63 3.04 -15.07
N PRO A 70 1.90 2.14 -15.75
CA PRO A 70 1.98 1.99 -17.21
C PRO A 70 1.35 3.15 -17.99
N LYS A 71 0.65 4.07 -17.30
CA LYS A 71 0.12 5.30 -17.90
C LYS A 71 1.12 6.46 -17.88
N CYS A 72 2.05 6.46 -16.93
CA CYS A 72 2.96 7.58 -16.70
C CYS A 72 4.36 7.34 -17.26
N TYR A 73 4.78 6.07 -17.35
CA TYR A 73 6.13 5.69 -17.76
C TYR A 73 6.10 4.54 -18.76
N ALA A 74 7.14 4.45 -19.58
CA ALA A 74 7.35 3.30 -20.44
C ALA A 74 8.04 2.18 -19.65
N ASP A 75 7.79 0.93 -20.03
CA ASP A 75 8.30 -0.28 -19.36
C ASP A 75 9.82 -0.26 -19.10
N ARG A 76 10.58 0.27 -20.05
CA ARG A 76 12.05 0.35 -20.01
C ARG A 76 12.61 1.54 -19.25
N ASP A 77 11.76 2.48 -18.81
CA ASP A 77 12.21 3.61 -18.02
C ASP A 77 12.74 3.10 -16.68
N LEU A 78 13.74 3.78 -16.12
CA LEU A 78 14.36 3.41 -14.85
C LEU A 78 13.86 4.32 -13.72
N ASP A 79 13.62 3.73 -12.55
CA ASP A 79 13.44 4.49 -11.33
C ASP A 79 14.80 4.98 -10.78
N PHE A 80 14.76 5.77 -9.70
CA PHE A 80 15.96 6.31 -9.06
C PHE A 80 16.80 5.26 -8.31
N HIS A 81 16.36 4.00 -8.27
CA HIS A 81 17.10 2.85 -7.75
C HIS A 81 17.65 1.96 -8.88
N GLY A 82 17.41 2.30 -10.15
CA GLY A 82 17.89 1.56 -11.31
C GLY A 82 17.04 0.35 -11.70
N PHE A 83 15.83 0.19 -11.15
CA PHE A 83 14.88 -0.84 -11.60
C PHE A 83 14.05 -0.34 -12.77
N THR A 84 13.68 -1.24 -13.68
CA THR A 84 12.75 -0.87 -14.75
C THR A 84 11.34 -0.66 -14.21
N MET A 85 10.55 0.18 -14.88
CA MET A 85 9.15 0.37 -14.52
C MET A 85 8.35 -0.92 -14.69
N ASP A 86 8.70 -1.76 -15.66
CA ASP A 86 8.13 -3.12 -15.78
C ASP A 86 8.45 -4.00 -14.57
N ASP A 87 9.70 -4.00 -14.07
CA ASP A 87 10.05 -4.73 -12.85
C ASP A 87 9.21 -4.25 -11.66
N ARG A 88 9.11 -2.92 -11.46
CA ARG A 88 8.27 -2.35 -10.40
C ARG A 88 6.81 -2.74 -10.53
N HIS A 89 6.29 -2.72 -11.75
CA HIS A 89 4.90 -3.09 -12.00
C HIS A 89 4.65 -4.56 -11.72
N ARG A 90 5.54 -5.45 -12.17
CA ARG A 90 5.45 -6.90 -11.91
C ARG A 90 5.55 -7.23 -10.43
N ASP A 91 6.46 -6.60 -9.70
CA ASP A 91 6.59 -6.78 -8.25
C ASP A 91 5.32 -6.35 -7.53
N PHE A 92 4.76 -5.20 -7.90
CA PHE A 92 3.49 -4.73 -7.35
C PHE A 92 2.34 -5.69 -7.66
N LEU A 93 2.21 -6.15 -8.91
CA LEU A 93 1.17 -7.12 -9.27
C LEU A 93 1.33 -8.45 -8.53
N SER A 94 2.57 -8.91 -8.31
CA SER A 94 2.85 -10.12 -7.54
C SER A 94 2.38 -10.00 -6.09
N LYS A 95 2.62 -8.85 -5.46
CA LYS A 95 2.04 -8.51 -4.15
C LYS A 95 0.52 -8.57 -4.16
N ILE A 96 -0.14 -7.92 -5.13
CA ILE A 96 -1.59 -7.89 -5.23
C ILE A 96 -2.18 -9.31 -5.42
N CYS A 97 -1.58 -10.12 -6.28
CA CYS A 97 -1.99 -11.51 -6.48
C CYS A 97 -1.86 -12.32 -5.18
N PHE A 98 -0.71 -12.23 -4.51
CA PHE A 98 -0.48 -12.89 -3.23
C PHE A 98 -1.53 -12.50 -2.19
N LEU A 99 -1.79 -11.19 -2.01
CA LEU A 99 -2.77 -10.72 -1.03
C LEU A 99 -4.18 -11.25 -1.33
N ARG A 100 -4.57 -11.31 -2.61
CA ARG A 100 -5.85 -11.90 -3.04
C ARG A 100 -5.95 -13.38 -2.71
N GLU A 101 -4.88 -14.15 -2.91
CA GLU A 101 -4.82 -15.56 -2.51
C GLU A 101 -4.95 -15.75 -0.99
N GLN A 102 -4.47 -14.77 -0.20
CA GLN A 102 -4.65 -14.75 1.26
C GLN A 102 -6.03 -14.24 1.71
N GLY A 103 -6.95 -14.06 0.76
CA GLY A 103 -8.34 -13.69 0.97
C GLY A 103 -8.61 -12.19 1.03
N TYR A 104 -7.61 -11.33 0.81
CA TYR A 104 -7.82 -9.88 0.74
C TYR A 104 -8.55 -9.47 -0.54
N LYS A 105 -9.51 -8.57 -0.40
CA LYS A 105 -10.21 -7.88 -1.48
C LYS A 105 -9.52 -6.56 -1.78
#